data_AF-A0AAW6VNK7-F1
#
_entry.id   AF-A0AAW6VNK7-F1
#
_cell.length_a   1.000
_cell.length_b   1.000
_cell.length_c   1.000
_cell.angle_alpha   90.00
_cell.angle_beta   90.00
_cell.angle_gamma   90.00
#
_symmetry.space_group_name_H-M   'P 1'
#
loop_
_entity.id
_entity.type
_entity.pdbx_description
1 polymer ?
#
loop_
_entity_poly.entity_id
_entity_poly.type
_entity_poly.pdbx_seq_one_letter_code
_entity_poly.pdbx_strand_id
1 'polypeptide(L)'
;MQEIVFFYETTIDVFSSLFLIIFGLFLIKTLRKQFEISFRKAFFLFFYHLIFLVIYVLFSYLNPSDSNTNYYKAISENIDYSLGTNVIEVLTWGVMIGSLLLLYLFDKNKLLSTKVFLSTVLIVVTSISSIFVLDKLQLDISSVDSVVNYIEKRHSYNQDGGGGIDISTMTLLEQLFTYVFRPLPFEAHSLFDLAASIENLFLLGLFLFFVKPYFNHCINPLFDKNLIFIYSFVIITSIYLAMTTANLGISVRQKWMFMLFLIYILFLYIAGERKVEKSLYKEMICEK
;
A
#
# COMPACT_ATOMS: atom_id res chain seq x y z
N MET A 1 -30.47 -7.33 -16.80
CA MET A 1 -29.83 -8.18 -17.82
C MET A 1 -28.40 -7.68 -17.91
N GLN A 2 -27.41 -8.44 -17.43
CA GLN A 2 -26.02 -7.97 -17.41
C GLN A 2 -25.52 -7.90 -18.86
N GLU A 3 -25.20 -6.70 -19.33
CA GLU A 3 -24.50 -6.52 -20.60
C GLU A 3 -23.12 -7.15 -20.49
N ILE A 4 -22.81 -8.04 -21.43
CA ILE A 4 -21.52 -8.70 -21.54
C ILE A 4 -20.53 -7.62 -21.99
N VAL A 5 -19.55 -7.29 -21.14
CA VAL A 5 -18.46 -6.36 -21.51
C VAL A 5 -17.61 -7.02 -22.60
N PHE A 6 -17.65 -6.49 -23.81
CA PHE A 6 -16.72 -6.86 -24.85
C PHE A 6 -15.47 -5.98 -24.73
N PHE A 7 -14.34 -6.56 -24.31
CA PHE A 7 -13.05 -5.83 -24.22
C PHE A 7 -12.48 -5.38 -25.58
N TYR A 8 -13.19 -5.66 -26.70
CA TYR A 8 -12.79 -5.37 -28.07
C TYR A 8 -14.02 -5.03 -28.91
N GLU A 9 -14.76 -3.99 -28.52
CA GLU A 9 -15.89 -3.51 -29.32
C GLU A 9 -15.43 -2.85 -30.61
N THR A 10 -14.22 -2.28 -30.62
CA THR A 10 -13.68 -1.56 -31.77
C THR A 10 -12.34 -2.13 -32.25
N THR A 11 -12.05 -1.95 -33.54
CA THR A 11 -10.74 -2.28 -34.11
C THR A 11 -9.60 -1.51 -33.43
N ILE A 12 -9.89 -0.33 -32.89
CA ILE A 12 -8.93 0.53 -32.19
C ILE A 12 -8.39 -0.15 -30.92
N ASP A 13 -9.22 -0.92 -30.21
CA ASP A 13 -8.82 -1.65 -28.98
C ASP A 13 -7.76 -2.72 -29.27
N VAL A 14 -7.86 -3.36 -30.43
CA VAL A 14 -6.88 -4.34 -30.91
C VAL A 14 -5.58 -3.65 -31.30
N PHE A 15 -5.64 -2.51 -31.99
CA PHE A 15 -4.45 -1.76 -32.37
C PHE A 15 -3.73 -1.14 -31.16
N SER A 16 -4.47 -0.63 -30.17
CA SER A 16 -3.90 -0.03 -28.96
C SER A 16 -3.20 -1.07 -28.07
N SER A 17 -3.78 -2.26 -27.92
CA SER A 17 -3.16 -3.36 -27.18
C SER A 17 -1.90 -3.91 -27.88
N LEU A 18 -1.93 -4.05 -29.21
CA LEU A 18 -0.73 -4.41 -30.00
C LEU A 18 0.36 -3.35 -29.88
N PHE A 19 -0.01 -2.07 -29.98
CA PHE A 19 0.92 -0.96 -29.80
C PHE A 19 1.57 -0.99 -28.42
N LEU A 20 0.81 -1.20 -27.34
CA LEU A 20 1.34 -1.30 -25.97
C LEU A 20 2.36 -2.43 -25.82
N ILE A 21 2.12 -3.59 -26.43
CA ILE A 21 3.06 -4.73 -26.37
C ILE A 21 4.36 -4.38 -27.11
N ILE A 22 4.26 -3.83 -28.32
CA ILE A 22 5.43 -3.43 -29.13
C ILE A 22 6.22 -2.32 -28.44
N PHE A 23 5.52 -1.31 -27.92
CA PHE A 23 6.11 -0.19 -27.19
C PHE A 23 6.77 -0.64 -25.89
N GLY A 24 6.15 -1.58 -25.15
CA GLY A 24 6.72 -2.20 -23.96
C GLY A 24 8.03 -2.92 -24.25
N LEU A 25 8.09 -3.71 -25.33
CA LEU A 25 9.32 -4.38 -25.78
C LEU A 25 10.42 -3.37 -26.16
N PHE A 26 10.06 -2.27 -26.81
CA PHE A 26 10.98 -1.17 -27.10
C PHE A 26 11.52 -0.52 -25.81
N LEU A 27 10.64 -0.21 -24.85
CA LEU A 27 11.01 0.36 -23.55
C LEU A 27 11.99 -0.53 -22.79
N ILE A 28 11.76 -1.85 -22.77
CA ILE A 28 12.67 -2.79 -22.11
C ILE A 28 14.06 -2.77 -22.73
N LYS A 29 14.14 -2.73 -24.07
CA LYS A 29 15.42 -2.67 -24.78
C LYS A 29 16.21 -1.40 -24.40
N THR A 30 15.52 -0.29 -24.14
CA THR A 30 16.10 0.99 -23.75
C THR A 30 16.45 1.02 -22.25
N LEU A 31 15.48 0.74 -21.37
CA LEU A 31 15.62 0.83 -19.92
C LEU A 31 16.54 -0.23 -19.32
N ARG A 32 16.67 -1.41 -19.93
CA ARG A 32 17.58 -2.46 -19.42
C ARG A 32 19.03 -1.97 -19.28
N LYS A 33 19.45 -1.01 -20.13
CA LYS A 33 20.80 -0.43 -20.09
C LYS A 33 20.99 0.45 -18.87
N GLN A 34 19.96 1.17 -18.45
CA GLN A 34 20.01 2.06 -17.29
C GLN A 34 20.03 1.29 -15.97
N PHE A 35 19.37 0.14 -15.90
CA PHE A 35 19.32 -0.71 -14.71
C PHE A 35 20.36 -1.85 -14.72
N GLU A 36 21.24 -1.90 -15.73
CA GLU A 36 22.27 -2.95 -15.89
C GLU A 36 21.72 -4.39 -15.89
N ILE A 37 20.46 -4.57 -16.33
CA ILE A 37 19.79 -5.88 -16.35
C ILE A 37 20.02 -6.56 -17.71
N SER A 38 20.38 -7.85 -17.68
CA SER A 38 20.48 -8.67 -18.89
C SER A 38 19.14 -8.73 -19.64
N PHE A 39 19.16 -8.72 -20.97
CA PHE A 39 17.93 -8.77 -21.77
C PHE A 39 17.03 -9.96 -21.45
N ARG A 40 17.62 -11.15 -21.20
CA ARG A 40 16.86 -12.36 -20.87
C ARG A 40 15.99 -12.16 -19.63
N LYS A 41 16.55 -11.56 -18.57
CA LYS A 41 15.82 -11.27 -17.32
C LYS A 41 14.73 -10.22 -17.54
N ALA A 42 15.04 -9.15 -18.27
CA ALA A 42 14.07 -8.08 -18.53
C ALA A 42 12.91 -8.56 -19.43
N PHE A 43 13.21 -9.37 -20.45
CA PHE A 43 12.21 -10.01 -21.30
C PHE A 43 11.35 -11.01 -20.52
N PHE A 44 11.96 -11.83 -19.66
CA PHE A 44 11.23 -12.75 -18.79
C PHE A 44 10.28 -12.01 -17.84
N LEU A 45 10.74 -10.92 -17.21
CA LEU A 45 9.91 -10.08 -16.37
C LEU A 45 8.72 -9.49 -17.14
N PHE A 46 8.95 -9.00 -18.36
CA PHE A 46 7.86 -8.49 -19.20
C PHE A 46 6.84 -9.56 -19.56
N PHE A 47 7.32 -10.73 -19.98
CA PHE A 47 6.45 -11.84 -20.34
C PHE A 47 5.66 -12.35 -19.13
N TYR A 48 6.28 -12.40 -17.96
CA TYR A 48 5.60 -12.69 -16.69
C TYR A 48 4.43 -11.72 -16.46
N HIS A 49 4.64 -10.41 -16.58
CA HIS A 49 3.57 -9.43 -16.41
C HIS A 49 2.50 -9.53 -17.51
N LEU A 50 2.87 -9.88 -18.74
CA LEU A 50 1.92 -10.11 -19.83
C LEU A 50 0.99 -11.30 -19.53
N ILE A 51 1.52 -12.39 -18.95
CA ILE A 51 0.69 -13.53 -18.51
C ILE A 51 -0.30 -13.07 -17.44
N PHE A 52 0.15 -12.32 -16.43
CA PHE A 52 -0.74 -11.79 -15.39
C PHE A 52 -1.80 -10.85 -15.96
N LEU A 53 -1.45 -10.01 -16.93
CA LEU A 53 -2.43 -9.16 -17.63
C LEU A 53 -3.55 -10.01 -18.24
N VAL A 54 -3.21 -11.09 -18.95
CA VAL A 54 -4.20 -12.00 -19.54
C VAL A 54 -5.05 -12.67 -18.46
N ILE A 55 -4.43 -13.15 -17.38
CA ILE A 55 -5.15 -13.75 -16.24
C ILE A 55 -6.13 -12.73 -15.63
N TYR A 56 -5.71 -11.48 -15.43
CA TYR A 56 -6.57 -10.43 -14.88
C TYR A 56 -7.72 -10.08 -15.81
N VAL A 57 -7.49 -9.98 -17.12
CA VAL A 57 -8.56 -9.75 -18.09
C VAL A 57 -9.58 -10.90 -18.06
N LEU A 58 -9.12 -12.15 -18.05
CA LEU A 58 -9.99 -13.32 -17.94
C LEU A 58 -10.74 -13.36 -16.60
N PHE A 59 -10.06 -13.04 -15.50
CA PHE A 59 -10.66 -12.99 -14.18
C PHE A 59 -11.74 -11.92 -14.08
N SER A 60 -11.49 -10.71 -14.61
CA SER A 60 -12.47 -9.62 -14.67
C SER A 60 -13.64 -9.93 -15.60
N TYR A 61 -13.41 -10.71 -16.65
CA TYR A 61 -14.47 -11.19 -17.54
C TYR A 61 -15.38 -12.22 -16.86
N LEU A 62 -14.80 -13.18 -16.14
CA LEU A 62 -15.53 -14.26 -15.46
C LEU A 62 -16.17 -13.82 -14.14
N ASN A 63 -15.55 -12.86 -13.45
CA ASN A 63 -16.02 -12.29 -12.20
C ASN A 63 -16.21 -10.79 -12.41
N PRO A 64 -17.41 -10.34 -12.82
CA PRO A 64 -17.70 -8.92 -12.97
C PRO A 64 -17.46 -8.21 -11.63
N SER A 65 -16.28 -7.61 -11.51
CA SER A 65 -15.80 -6.90 -10.32
C SER A 65 -16.01 -5.39 -10.50
N ASP A 66 -15.58 -4.59 -9.51
CA ASP A 66 -15.53 -3.11 -9.59
C ASP A 66 -14.86 -2.59 -10.88
N SER A 67 -14.02 -3.41 -11.55
CA SER A 67 -13.43 -3.11 -12.86
C SER A 67 -14.46 -2.78 -13.95
N ASN A 68 -15.60 -3.47 -13.99
CA ASN A 68 -16.63 -3.21 -15.00
C ASN A 68 -17.33 -1.88 -14.70
N THR A 69 -17.65 -1.64 -13.43
CA THR A 69 -18.16 -0.34 -12.98
C THR A 69 -17.20 0.79 -13.32
N ASN A 70 -15.89 0.59 -13.15
CA ASN A 70 -14.88 1.58 -13.51
C ASN A 70 -14.73 1.76 -15.03
N TYR A 71 -14.86 0.70 -15.82
CA TYR A 71 -14.85 0.76 -17.29
C TYR A 71 -16.05 1.56 -17.82
N TYR A 72 -17.27 1.23 -17.36
CA TYR A 72 -18.47 1.98 -17.75
C TYR A 72 -18.45 3.43 -17.24
N LYS A 73 -17.90 3.68 -16.05
CA LYS A 73 -17.65 5.05 -15.55
C LYS A 73 -16.66 5.83 -16.42
N ALA A 74 -15.64 5.17 -16.95
CA ALA A 74 -14.63 5.80 -17.80
C ALA A 74 -15.16 6.15 -19.20
N ILE A 75 -16.15 5.39 -19.69
CA ILE A 75 -16.79 5.60 -21.00
C ILE A 75 -18.00 6.53 -20.88
N SER A 76 -18.68 6.58 -19.72
CA SER A 76 -19.71 7.58 -19.46
C SER A 76 -19.07 8.96 -19.20
N GLU A 77 -19.46 9.98 -19.98
CA GLU A 77 -19.00 11.37 -19.78
C GLU A 77 -19.36 11.97 -18.41
N ASN A 78 -20.25 11.31 -17.66
CA ASN A 78 -20.43 11.56 -16.23
C ASN A 78 -19.30 10.87 -15.45
N ILE A 79 -18.14 11.52 -15.41
CA ILE A 79 -17.14 11.30 -14.35
C ILE A 79 -17.74 11.87 -13.06
N ASP A 80 -18.78 11.22 -12.56
CA ASP A 80 -19.26 11.45 -11.22
C ASP A 80 -18.18 10.84 -10.33
N TYR A 81 -17.25 11.68 -9.88
CA TYR A 81 -16.17 11.27 -9.00
C TYR A 81 -16.81 10.57 -7.82
N SER A 82 -16.75 9.23 -7.82
CA SER A 82 -17.36 8.47 -6.75
C SER A 82 -16.77 9.00 -5.44
N LEU A 83 -17.63 9.28 -4.47
CA LEU A 83 -17.28 9.80 -3.15
C LEU A 83 -16.04 9.11 -2.56
N GLY A 84 -15.83 7.83 -2.89
CA GLY A 84 -14.68 7.09 -2.44
C GLY A 84 -13.30 7.48 -3.00
N THR A 85 -13.20 7.90 -4.26
CA THR A 85 -11.90 8.24 -4.89
C THR A 85 -11.35 9.55 -4.34
N ASN A 86 -12.21 10.57 -4.21
CA ASN A 86 -11.84 11.88 -3.66
C ASN A 86 -11.37 11.77 -2.20
N VAL A 87 -11.99 10.88 -1.41
CA VAL A 87 -11.59 10.66 -0.01
C VAL A 87 -10.23 9.99 0.07
N ILE A 88 -9.99 8.97 -0.76
CA ILE A 88 -8.70 8.28 -0.80
C ILE A 88 -7.58 9.24 -1.21
N GLU A 89 -7.84 10.12 -2.18
CA GLU A 89 -6.88 11.15 -2.58
C GLU A 89 -6.54 12.04 -1.37
N VAL A 90 -7.50 12.79 -0.83
CA VAL A 90 -7.21 13.75 0.25
C VAL A 90 -6.59 13.07 1.48
N LEU A 91 -7.00 11.85 1.76
CA LEU A 91 -6.40 11.06 2.81
C LEU A 91 -4.93 10.71 2.52
N THR A 92 -4.61 10.30 1.28
CA THR A 92 -3.22 10.02 0.88
C THR A 92 -2.35 11.26 1.04
N TRP A 93 -2.87 12.44 0.66
CA TRP A 93 -2.21 13.72 0.95
C TRP A 93 -1.99 13.91 2.46
N GLY A 94 -3.02 13.67 3.28
CA GLY A 94 -2.95 13.77 4.74
C GLY A 94 -1.89 12.87 5.37
N VAL A 95 -1.81 11.60 4.94
CA VAL A 95 -0.81 10.65 5.43
C VAL A 95 0.60 11.06 5.00
N MET A 96 0.81 11.45 3.74
CA MET A 96 2.11 11.92 3.25
C MET A 96 2.57 13.18 3.99
N ILE A 97 1.66 14.13 4.18
CA ILE A 97 1.88 15.37 4.91
C ILE A 97 2.23 15.04 6.38
N GLY A 98 1.42 14.25 7.07
CA GLY A 98 1.70 13.85 8.47
C GLY A 98 3.03 13.13 8.64
N SER A 99 3.41 12.28 7.68
CA SER A 99 4.70 11.58 7.67
C SER A 99 5.88 12.55 7.54
N LEU A 100 5.74 13.57 6.69
CA LEU A 100 6.72 14.67 6.54
C LEU A 100 6.81 15.54 7.80
N LEU A 101 5.69 15.82 8.49
CA LEU A 101 5.68 16.54 9.77
C LEU A 101 6.63 15.89 10.77
N LEU A 102 6.45 14.57 10.94
CA LEU A 102 7.18 13.80 11.93
C LEU A 102 8.68 13.80 11.60
N LEU A 103 9.06 13.68 10.32
CA LEU A 103 10.45 13.85 9.91
C LEU A 103 11.03 15.20 10.36
N TYR A 104 10.32 16.31 10.15
CA TYR A 104 10.82 17.64 10.54
C TYR A 104 10.86 17.85 12.06
N LEU A 105 9.88 17.31 12.79
CA LEU A 105 9.85 17.39 14.26
C LEU A 105 11.02 16.63 14.89
N PHE A 106 11.30 15.41 14.40
CA PHE A 106 12.36 14.56 14.93
C PHE A 106 13.76 14.85 14.34
N ASP A 107 13.87 15.75 13.36
CA ASP A 107 15.19 16.19 12.86
C ASP A 107 15.94 17.01 13.94
N LYS A 108 16.99 16.42 14.52
CA LYS A 108 17.82 17.06 15.55
C LYS A 108 18.62 18.27 15.05
N ASN A 109 18.82 18.41 13.73
CA ASN A 109 19.68 19.46 13.16
C ASN A 109 18.92 20.74 12.79
N LYS A 110 17.61 20.81 13.04
CA LYS A 110 16.78 21.99 12.68
C LYS A 110 16.47 22.85 13.90
N LEU A 111 16.53 24.17 13.70
CA LEU A 111 16.15 25.17 14.70
C LEU A 111 14.69 24.96 15.13
N LEU A 112 14.42 25.12 16.43
CA LEU A 112 13.08 24.96 17.01
C LEU A 112 12.04 25.87 16.33
N SER A 113 12.43 27.10 15.96
CA SER A 113 11.60 28.03 15.20
C SER A 113 11.11 27.44 13.88
N THR A 114 11.99 26.82 13.10
CA THR A 114 11.63 26.16 11.83
C THR A 114 10.68 24.98 12.05
N LYS A 115 10.86 24.23 13.15
CA LYS A 115 9.96 23.12 13.50
C LYS A 115 8.56 23.61 13.84
N VAL A 116 8.46 24.64 14.68
CA VAL A 116 7.18 25.23 15.07
C VAL A 116 6.48 25.84 13.85
N PHE A 117 7.20 26.62 13.04
CA PHE A 117 6.65 27.22 11.83
C PHE A 117 6.11 26.16 10.85
N LEU A 118 6.93 25.15 10.50
CA LEU A 118 6.52 24.08 9.59
C LEU A 118 5.35 23.28 10.16
N SER A 119 5.35 23.00 11.47
CA SER A 119 4.25 22.26 12.11
C SER A 119 2.94 23.04 12.07
N THR A 120 2.98 24.36 12.32
CA THR A 120 1.80 25.23 12.22
C THR A 120 1.28 25.29 10.79
N VAL A 121 2.15 25.49 9.79
CA VAL A 121 1.75 25.48 8.37
C VAL A 121 1.08 24.16 8.03
N LEU A 122 1.64 23.05 8.51
CA LEU A 122 1.10 21.74 8.21
C LEU A 122 -0.25 21.47 8.86
N ILE A 123 -0.42 21.86 10.12
CA ILE A 123 -1.71 21.74 10.83
C ILE A 123 -2.77 22.53 10.08
N VAL A 124 -2.45 23.75 9.63
CA VAL A 124 -3.37 24.56 8.82
C VAL A 124 -3.72 23.86 7.51
N VAL A 125 -2.74 23.34 6.78
CA VAL A 125 -2.98 22.59 5.54
C VAL A 125 -3.88 21.38 5.80
N THR A 126 -3.59 20.56 6.82
CA THR A 126 -4.42 19.40 7.15
C THR A 126 -5.84 19.77 7.56
N SER A 127 -6.03 20.87 8.29
CA SER A 127 -7.36 21.35 8.68
C SER A 127 -8.15 21.90 7.49
N ILE A 128 -7.50 22.56 6.54
CA ILE A 128 -8.14 22.99 5.29
C ILE A 128 -8.53 21.77 4.45
N SER A 129 -7.63 20.79 4.35
CA SER A 129 -7.90 19.54 3.64
C SER A 129 -9.06 18.77 4.26
N SER A 130 -9.18 18.70 5.59
CA SER A 130 -10.30 18.02 6.25
C SER A 130 -11.63 18.73 6.02
N ILE A 131 -11.67 20.06 6.01
CA ILE A 131 -12.87 20.83 5.67
C ILE A 131 -13.33 20.52 4.24
N PHE A 132 -12.40 20.49 3.27
CA PHE A 132 -12.73 20.14 1.89
C PHE A 132 -13.27 18.71 1.75
N VAL A 133 -12.78 17.78 2.57
CA VAL A 133 -13.29 16.40 2.62
C VAL A 133 -14.71 16.36 3.18
N LEU A 134 -14.96 17.04 4.30
CA LEU A 134 -16.27 17.05 4.94
C LEU A 134 -17.33 17.69 4.04
N ASP A 135 -16.98 18.79 3.37
CA ASP A 135 -17.83 19.45 2.37
C ASP A 135 -18.16 18.53 1.19
N LYS A 136 -17.12 17.88 0.60
CA LYS A 136 -17.34 16.89 -0.47
C LYS A 136 -18.14 15.67 -0.02
N LEU A 137 -18.04 15.28 1.25
CA LEU A 137 -18.78 14.16 1.82
C LEU A 137 -20.21 14.53 2.21
N GLN A 138 -20.60 15.81 2.11
CA GLN A 138 -21.87 16.34 2.65
C GLN A 138 -22.07 16.00 4.14
N LEU A 139 -20.97 15.86 4.89
CA LEU A 139 -21.00 15.56 6.31
C LEU A 139 -20.93 16.86 7.10
N ASP A 140 -21.83 16.99 8.08
CA ASP A 140 -21.87 18.16 8.94
C ASP A 140 -20.67 18.13 9.91
N ILE A 141 -19.85 19.18 9.86
CA ILE A 141 -18.54 19.30 10.55
C ILE A 141 -18.67 19.18 12.09
N SER A 142 -19.88 19.32 12.60
CA SER A 142 -20.20 19.44 14.02
C SER A 142 -20.66 18.15 14.71
N SER A 143 -20.85 17.04 13.98
CA SER A 143 -21.37 15.79 14.57
C SER A 143 -20.38 14.62 14.43
N VAL A 144 -19.87 14.14 15.56
CA VAL A 144 -19.05 12.90 15.63
C VAL A 144 -19.83 11.71 15.06
N ASP A 145 -21.15 11.70 15.23
CA ASP A 145 -22.05 10.66 14.74
C ASP A 145 -22.05 10.54 13.21
N SER A 146 -21.89 11.65 12.47
CA SER A 146 -21.80 11.61 11.00
C SER A 146 -20.53 10.91 10.51
N VAL A 147 -19.42 11.07 11.24
CA VAL A 147 -18.14 10.42 10.94
C VAL A 147 -18.21 8.93 11.27
N VAL A 148 -18.82 8.55 12.39
CA VAL A 148 -19.05 7.15 12.76
C VAL A 148 -19.96 6.48 11.72
N ASN A 149 -21.08 7.10 11.35
CA ASN A 149 -21.98 6.59 10.32
C ASN A 149 -21.30 6.43 8.95
N TYR A 150 -20.38 7.33 8.59
CA TYR A 150 -19.59 7.21 7.36
C TYR A 150 -18.63 6.01 7.42
N ILE A 151 -17.96 5.80 8.55
CA ILE A 151 -17.07 4.66 8.76
C ILE A 151 -17.86 3.35 8.68
N GLU A 152 -19.01 3.26 9.35
CA GLU A 152 -19.92 2.09 9.28
C GLU A 152 -20.43 1.82 7.86
N LYS A 153 -20.82 2.86 7.13
CA LYS A 153 -21.24 2.73 5.73
C LYS A 153 -20.11 2.22 4.83
N ARG A 154 -18.86 2.58 5.11
CA ARG A 154 -17.70 2.02 4.40
C ARG A 154 -17.40 0.59 4.81
N HIS A 155 -17.58 0.25 6.08
CA HIS A 155 -17.49 -1.14 6.53
C HIS A 155 -18.50 -2.03 5.81
N SER A 156 -19.76 -1.58 5.66
CA SER A 156 -20.79 -2.37 4.99
C SER A 156 -20.45 -2.60 3.50
N TYR A 157 -19.97 -1.58 2.78
CA TYR A 157 -19.55 -1.76 1.38
C TYR A 157 -18.37 -2.72 1.22
N ASN A 158 -17.48 -2.78 2.21
CA ASN A 158 -16.33 -3.67 2.19
C ASN A 158 -16.69 -5.12 2.60
N GLN A 159 -17.91 -5.40 3.08
CA GLN A 159 -18.31 -6.77 3.42
C GLN A 159 -18.82 -7.58 2.22
N ASP A 160 -19.17 -6.93 1.11
CA ASP A 160 -19.61 -7.59 -0.11
C ASP A 160 -18.44 -8.33 -0.83
N GLY A 161 -18.72 -9.50 -1.41
CA GLY A 161 -17.77 -10.21 -2.28
C GLY A 161 -16.96 -11.37 -1.67
N GLY A 162 -17.41 -11.98 -0.57
CA GLY A 162 -16.91 -13.30 -0.12
C GLY A 162 -15.63 -13.30 0.72
N GLY A 163 -15.14 -12.13 1.15
CA GLY A 163 -13.98 -11.98 2.05
C GLY A 163 -14.19 -10.93 3.15
N GLY A 164 -15.46 -10.58 3.42
CA GLY A 164 -15.86 -9.61 4.43
C GLY A 164 -15.64 -10.13 5.85
N ILE A 165 -15.12 -9.27 6.72
CA ILE A 165 -14.90 -9.54 8.15
C ILE A 165 -15.47 -8.39 8.98
N ASP A 166 -16.02 -8.70 10.14
CA ASP A 166 -16.47 -7.68 11.07
C ASP A 166 -15.28 -7.13 11.87
N ILE A 167 -14.88 -5.90 11.58
CA ILE A 167 -13.78 -5.21 12.27
C ILE A 167 -14.29 -4.24 13.36
N SER A 168 -15.60 -4.07 13.51
CA SER A 168 -16.19 -3.16 14.50
C SER A 168 -16.01 -3.67 15.94
N THR A 169 -15.98 -4.99 16.11
CA THR A 169 -15.80 -5.65 17.41
C THR A 169 -14.33 -5.87 17.79
N MET A 170 -13.40 -5.54 16.89
CA MET A 170 -11.97 -5.81 17.07
C MET A 170 -11.26 -4.64 17.75
N THR A 171 -10.28 -4.94 18.60
CA THR A 171 -9.33 -3.96 19.11
C THR A 171 -8.39 -3.47 18.01
N LEU A 172 -7.76 -2.30 18.19
CA LEU A 172 -6.84 -1.74 17.20
C LEU A 172 -5.68 -2.70 16.82
N LEU A 173 -5.16 -3.44 17.80
CA LEU A 173 -4.09 -4.40 17.54
C LEU A 173 -4.57 -5.59 16.71
N GLU A 174 -5.79 -6.07 16.98
CA GLU A 174 -6.43 -7.13 16.18
C GLU A 174 -6.76 -6.66 14.76
N GLN A 175 -7.20 -5.41 14.60
CA GLN A 175 -7.41 -4.79 13.28
C GLN A 175 -6.11 -4.73 12.48
N LEU A 176 -5.02 -4.26 13.10
CA LEU A 176 -3.69 -4.20 12.47
C LEU A 176 -3.19 -5.59 12.08
N PHE A 177 -3.28 -6.56 12.99
CA PHE A 177 -2.88 -7.93 12.72
C PHE A 177 -3.70 -8.53 11.57
N THR A 178 -5.02 -8.37 11.63
CA THR A 178 -5.94 -8.86 10.61
C THR A 178 -5.66 -8.25 9.26
N TYR A 179 -5.46 -6.93 9.20
CA TYR A 179 -5.20 -6.23 7.96
C TYR A 179 -3.86 -6.61 7.32
N VAL A 180 -2.82 -6.92 8.10
CA VAL A 180 -1.49 -7.24 7.54
C VAL A 180 -1.31 -8.73 7.25
N PHE A 181 -1.81 -9.61 8.13
CA PHE A 181 -1.45 -11.03 8.16
C PHE A 181 -2.61 -12.01 7.88
N ARG A 182 -3.87 -11.56 7.73
CA ARG A 182 -4.99 -12.44 7.31
C ARG A 182 -5.30 -12.29 5.82
N PRO A 183 -5.83 -13.32 5.13
CA PRO A 183 -6.28 -14.63 5.64
C PRO A 183 -5.12 -15.55 6.05
N LEU A 184 -5.37 -16.42 7.03
CA LEU A 184 -4.48 -17.54 7.38
C LEU A 184 -4.87 -18.80 6.60
N PRO A 185 -3.99 -19.82 6.47
CA PRO A 185 -4.26 -20.98 5.61
C PRO A 185 -5.54 -21.77 5.96
N PHE A 186 -5.99 -21.71 7.22
CA PHE A 186 -7.23 -22.32 7.66
C PHE A 186 -8.49 -21.49 7.34
N GLU A 187 -8.33 -20.21 6.96
CA GLU A 187 -9.41 -19.30 6.56
C GLU A 187 -9.59 -19.26 5.03
N ALA A 188 -8.81 -20.04 4.29
CA ALA A 188 -8.86 -20.04 2.83
C ALA A 188 -10.07 -20.81 2.31
N HIS A 189 -10.94 -20.11 1.57
CA HIS A 189 -12.13 -20.69 0.93
C HIS A 189 -11.99 -20.85 -0.59
N SER A 190 -10.95 -20.24 -1.17
CA SER A 190 -10.60 -20.37 -2.59
C SER A 190 -9.10 -20.61 -2.79
N LEU A 191 -8.69 -21.02 -3.99
CA LEU A 191 -7.28 -21.14 -4.36
C LEU A 191 -6.54 -19.80 -4.25
N PHE A 192 -7.22 -18.69 -4.53
CA PHE A 192 -6.64 -17.35 -4.39
C PHE A 192 -6.45 -16.98 -2.92
N ASP A 193 -7.39 -17.31 -2.04
CA ASP A 193 -7.24 -17.10 -0.60
C ASP A 193 -6.13 -17.98 -0.02
N LEU A 194 -5.99 -19.21 -0.53
CA LEU A 194 -4.91 -20.10 -0.13
C LEU A 194 -3.55 -19.52 -0.53
N ALA A 195 -3.41 -19.05 -1.77
CA ALA A 195 -2.18 -18.41 -2.23
C ALA A 195 -1.86 -17.15 -1.40
N ALA A 196 -2.87 -16.30 -1.14
CA ALA A 196 -2.72 -15.13 -0.30
C ALA A 196 -2.34 -15.51 1.15
N SER A 197 -2.88 -16.60 1.68
CA SER A 197 -2.58 -17.03 3.04
C SER A 197 -1.14 -17.54 3.23
N ILE A 198 -0.58 -18.18 2.21
CA ILE A 198 0.83 -18.62 2.21
C ILE A 198 1.75 -17.39 2.19
N GLU A 199 1.43 -16.40 1.35
CA GLU A 199 2.13 -15.12 1.32
C GLU A 199 2.07 -14.42 2.69
N ASN A 200 0.90 -14.41 3.33
CA ASN A 200 0.72 -13.82 4.65
C ASN A 200 1.50 -14.53 5.74
N LEU A 201 1.54 -15.86 5.68
CA LEU A 201 2.34 -16.67 6.60
C LEU A 201 3.83 -16.38 6.44
N PHE A 202 4.30 -16.18 5.21
CA PHE A 202 5.67 -15.74 4.95
C PHE A 202 5.93 -14.35 5.56
N LEU A 203 5.02 -13.38 5.35
CA LEU A 203 5.13 -12.04 5.94
C LEU A 203 5.12 -12.06 7.47
N LEU A 204 4.30 -12.91 8.08
CA LEU A 204 4.24 -13.10 9.53
C LEU A 204 5.54 -13.72 10.05
N GLY A 205 6.04 -14.77 9.40
CA GLY A 205 7.31 -15.40 9.77
C GLY A 205 8.48 -14.41 9.67
N LEU A 206 8.50 -13.60 8.61
CA LEU A 206 9.45 -12.52 8.40
C LEU A 206 9.34 -11.46 9.51
N PHE A 207 8.13 -11.01 9.85
CA PHE A 207 7.91 -10.08 10.96
C PHE A 207 8.45 -10.63 12.30
N LEU A 208 8.10 -11.86 12.65
CA LEU A 208 8.56 -12.51 13.89
C LEU A 208 10.08 -12.70 13.95
N PHE A 209 10.71 -13.02 12.82
CA PHE A 209 12.16 -13.13 12.72
C PHE A 209 12.87 -11.83 13.11
N PHE A 210 12.28 -10.67 12.84
CA PHE A 210 12.87 -9.36 13.15
C PHE A 210 12.45 -8.77 14.49
N VAL A 211 11.28 -9.13 15.00
CA VAL A 211 10.83 -8.72 16.34
C VAL A 211 11.79 -9.24 17.42
N LYS A 212 12.27 -10.48 17.29
CA LYS A 212 13.12 -11.12 18.30
C LYS A 212 14.50 -10.45 18.46
N PRO A 213 15.26 -10.15 17.40
CA PRO A 213 16.49 -9.36 17.50
C PRO A 213 16.28 -7.91 17.97
N TYR A 214 15.15 -7.29 17.63
CA TYR A 214 14.83 -5.91 18.05
C TYR A 214 14.84 -5.73 19.56
N PHE A 215 14.29 -6.69 20.30
CA PHE A 215 14.28 -6.66 21.76
C PHE A 215 15.63 -7.06 22.41
N ASN A 216 16.52 -7.74 21.69
CA ASN A 216 17.80 -8.23 22.21
C ASN A 216 18.97 -7.23 22.11
N HIS A 217 18.68 -5.93 21.95
CA HIS A 217 19.63 -4.80 22.01
C HIS A 217 20.84 -4.80 21.04
N CYS A 218 20.94 -5.72 20.08
CA CYS A 218 22.04 -5.74 19.10
C CYS A 218 21.96 -4.66 18.01
N ILE A 219 21.05 -3.70 18.11
CA ILE A 219 20.69 -2.86 16.97
C ILE A 219 20.78 -1.38 17.36
N ASN A 220 21.81 -0.71 16.84
CA ASN A 220 21.67 0.69 16.49
C ASN A 220 21.10 0.71 15.07
N PRO A 221 19.77 0.85 14.87
CA PRO A 221 19.29 1.21 13.55
C PRO A 221 19.99 2.52 13.26
N LEU A 222 20.70 2.59 12.13
CA LEU A 222 21.23 3.84 11.62
C LEU A 222 20.02 4.75 11.41
N PHE A 223 19.60 5.48 12.45
CA PHE A 223 18.47 6.40 12.47
C PHE A 223 18.86 7.58 11.60
N ASP A 224 18.89 7.33 10.31
CA ASP A 224 18.98 8.36 9.30
C ASP A 224 17.61 9.04 9.23
N LYS A 225 17.60 10.33 8.89
CA LYS A 225 16.40 11.17 8.87
C LYS A 225 15.31 10.57 7.97
N ASN A 226 15.74 9.92 6.90
CA ASN A 226 14.86 9.25 5.94
C ASN A 226 14.11 8.06 6.56
N LEU A 227 14.66 7.37 7.57
CA LEU A 227 13.98 6.26 8.21
C LEU A 227 12.80 6.72 9.07
N ILE A 228 12.90 7.89 9.70
CA ILE A 228 11.80 8.45 10.50
C ILE A 228 10.56 8.63 9.62
N PHE A 229 10.73 9.16 8.42
CA PHE A 229 9.66 9.29 7.44
C PHE A 229 9.08 7.93 7.03
N ILE A 230 9.94 6.94 6.79
CA ILE A 230 9.49 5.61 6.36
C ILE A 230 8.72 4.92 7.48
N TYR A 231 9.20 4.99 8.73
CA TYR A 231 8.50 4.44 9.90
C TYR A 231 7.15 5.14 10.12
N SER A 232 7.12 6.47 10.10
CA SER A 232 5.87 7.22 10.29
C SER A 232 4.86 6.92 9.20
N PHE A 233 5.30 6.85 7.94
CA PHE A 233 4.46 6.50 6.81
C PHE A 233 3.84 5.10 6.96
N VAL A 234 4.67 4.09 7.27
CA VAL A 234 4.19 2.71 7.46
C VAL A 234 3.18 2.62 8.61
N ILE A 235 3.49 3.24 9.76
CA ILE A 235 2.64 3.17 10.94
C ILE A 235 1.29 3.87 10.67
N ILE A 236 1.31 5.11 10.20
CA ILE A 236 0.07 5.89 9.96
C ILE A 236 -0.79 5.20 8.91
N THR A 237 -0.20 4.78 7.79
CA THR A 237 -0.92 4.10 6.71
C THR A 237 -1.54 2.79 7.18
N SER A 238 -0.78 1.98 7.93
CA SER A 238 -1.27 0.69 8.43
C SER A 238 -2.44 0.83 9.40
N ILE A 239 -2.37 1.79 10.34
CA ILE A 239 -3.46 2.08 11.29
C ILE A 239 -4.71 2.50 10.53
N TYR A 240 -4.58 3.45 9.61
CA TYR A 240 -5.73 3.94 8.88
C TYR A 240 -6.42 2.85 8.04
N LEU A 241 -5.64 2.09 7.28
CA LEU A 241 -6.20 1.06 6.40
C LEU A 241 -6.78 -0.11 7.20
N ALA A 242 -6.19 -0.45 8.34
CA ALA A 242 -6.73 -1.44 9.26
C ALA A 242 -8.10 -1.03 9.83
N MET A 243 -8.28 0.25 10.15
CA MET A 243 -9.54 0.78 10.69
C MET A 243 -10.67 0.91 9.66
N THR A 244 -10.35 0.87 8.35
CA THR A 244 -11.35 1.16 7.29
C THR A 244 -11.60 -0.02 6.36
N THR A 245 -10.68 -0.99 6.30
CA THR A 245 -10.75 -2.10 5.34
C THR A 245 -11.31 -3.36 5.99
N ALA A 246 -12.62 -3.58 5.84
CA ALA A 246 -13.33 -4.76 6.35
C ALA A 246 -13.32 -5.96 5.40
N ASN A 247 -12.44 -5.98 4.39
CA ASN A 247 -12.37 -7.03 3.37
C ASN A 247 -10.94 -7.59 3.26
N LEU A 248 -10.80 -8.90 3.45
CA LEU A 248 -9.50 -9.57 3.35
C LEU A 248 -8.92 -9.53 1.92
N GLY A 249 -9.77 -9.65 0.89
CA GLY A 249 -9.35 -9.54 -0.51
C GLY A 249 -8.86 -8.14 -0.91
N ILE A 250 -9.41 -7.09 -0.30
CA ILE A 250 -8.91 -5.72 -0.48
C ILE A 250 -7.59 -5.53 0.27
N SER A 251 -7.53 -6.00 1.52
CA SER A 251 -6.33 -5.92 2.36
C SER A 251 -5.10 -6.54 1.70
N VAL A 252 -5.22 -7.76 1.17
CA VAL A 252 -4.07 -8.47 0.55
C VAL A 252 -3.49 -7.72 -0.64
N ARG A 253 -4.31 -6.94 -1.37
CA ARG A 253 -3.84 -6.11 -2.49
C ARG A 253 -3.25 -4.78 -2.01
N GLN A 254 -3.94 -4.10 -1.11
CA GLN A 254 -3.58 -2.75 -0.69
C GLN A 254 -2.35 -2.71 0.21
N LYS A 255 -2.14 -3.74 1.04
CA LYS A 255 -1.02 -3.74 1.99
C LYS A 255 0.35 -3.66 1.34
N TRP A 256 0.49 -4.16 0.10
CA TRP A 256 1.73 -4.09 -0.65
C TRP A 256 2.25 -2.67 -0.85
N MET A 257 1.37 -1.65 -0.79
CA MET A 257 1.75 -0.25 -0.89
C MET A 257 2.72 0.19 0.24
N PHE A 258 2.51 -0.26 1.48
CA PHE A 258 3.43 0.07 2.58
C PHE A 258 4.36 -1.09 2.98
N MET A 259 4.00 -2.34 2.66
CA MET A 259 4.84 -3.51 2.99
C MET A 259 6.21 -3.46 2.31
N LEU A 260 6.32 -2.87 1.12
CA LEU A 260 7.62 -2.68 0.46
C LEU A 260 8.57 -1.82 1.30
N PHE A 261 8.05 -0.79 1.97
CA PHE A 261 8.82 0.06 2.87
C PHE A 261 9.22 -0.67 4.15
N LEU A 262 8.32 -1.52 4.69
CA LEU A 262 8.66 -2.39 5.82
C LEU A 262 9.80 -3.35 5.44
N ILE A 263 9.68 -4.05 4.31
CA ILE A 263 10.72 -4.95 3.79
C ILE A 263 12.04 -4.19 3.55
N TYR A 264 11.98 -2.97 3.04
CA TYR A 264 13.17 -2.14 2.87
C TYR A 264 13.87 -1.84 4.20
N ILE A 265 13.13 -1.45 5.24
CA ILE A 265 13.68 -1.27 6.61
C ILE A 265 14.37 -2.55 7.09
N LEU A 266 13.75 -3.71 6.82
CA LEU A 266 14.27 -5.01 7.23
C LEU A 266 15.55 -5.39 6.48
N PHE A 267 15.68 -5.05 5.20
CA PHE A 267 16.93 -5.24 4.46
C PHE A 267 18.05 -4.31 4.95
N LEU A 268 17.74 -3.05 5.26
CA LEU A 268 18.70 -2.14 5.87
C LEU A 268 19.20 -2.67 7.21
N TYR A 269 18.31 -3.30 7.98
CA TYR A 269 18.67 -3.93 9.23
C TYR A 269 19.68 -5.09 9.04
N ILE A 270 19.40 -6.04 8.15
CA ILE A 270 20.34 -7.15 7.83
C ILE A 270 21.69 -6.60 7.34
N ALA A 271 21.67 -5.57 6.48
CA ALA A 271 22.88 -4.95 5.97
C ALA A 271 23.70 -4.25 7.08
N GLY A 272 23.00 -3.64 8.04
CA GLY A 272 23.60 -3.02 9.23
C GLY A 272 24.30 -4.03 10.13
N GLU A 273 23.65 -5.14 10.48
CA GLU A 273 24.26 -6.21 11.30
C GLU A 273 25.56 -6.74 10.70
N ARG A 274 25.56 -7.04 9.39
CA ARG A 274 26.76 -7.52 8.68
C ARG A 274 27.92 -6.52 8.71
N LYS A 275 27.62 -5.22 8.80
CA LYS A 275 28.65 -4.17 8.87
C LYS A 275 29.27 -4.12 10.27
N VAL A 276 28.46 -4.25 11.32
CA VAL A 276 28.91 -4.29 12.72
C VAL A 276 29.72 -5.56 12.99
N GLU A 277 29.27 -6.71 12.49
CA GLU A 277 30.01 -7.98 12.62
C GLU A 277 31.39 -7.90 11.95
N LYS A 278 31.47 -7.29 10.76
CA LYS A 278 32.76 -7.07 10.07
C LYS A 278 33.68 -6.09 10.79
N SER A 279 33.15 -5.04 11.43
CA SER A 279 34.00 -4.10 12.19
C SER A 279 34.56 -4.74 13.47
N LEU A 280 33.72 -5.48 14.20
CA LEU A 280 34.14 -6.24 15.39
C LEU A 280 35.22 -7.27 15.04
N TYR A 281 35.02 -8.04 13.97
CA TYR A 281 36.02 -9.00 13.51
C TYR A 281 37.35 -8.33 13.11
N LYS A 282 37.29 -7.13 12.51
CA LYS A 282 38.48 -6.36 12.14
C LYS A 282 39.23 -5.82 13.36
N GLU A 283 38.52 -5.34 14.38
CA GLU A 283 39.10 -4.91 15.66
C GLU A 283 39.79 -6.09 16.38
N MET A 284 39.14 -7.26 16.42
CA MET A 284 39.71 -8.48 17.00
C MET A 284 40.97 -8.99 16.27
N ILE A 285 41.10 -8.74 14.96
CA ILE A 285 42.31 -9.09 14.19
C ILE A 285 43.42 -8.08 14.42
N CYS A 286 43.10 -6.78 14.53
CA CYS A 286 44.11 -5.73 14.73
C CYS A 286 44.68 -5.69 16.16
N GLU A 287 44.02 -6.29 17.15
CA GLU A 287 44.52 -6.44 18.53
C GLU A 287 45.40 -7.69 18.77
N LYS A 288 45.62 -8.53 17.75
CA LYS A 288 46.54 -9.69 17.81
C LYS A 288 47.82 -9.43 17.01
#